data_AF-A0A2E5I467-F1
#
_entry.id   AF-A0A2E5I467-F1
#
_cell.length_a   1.000
_cell.length_b   1.000
_cell.length_c   1.000
_cell.angle_alpha   90.00
_cell.angle_beta   90.00
_cell.angle_gamma   90.00
#
_symmetry.space_group_name_H-M   'P 1'
#
loop_
_entity.id
_entity.type
_entity.pdbx_description
1 polymer ?
#
loop_
_entity_poly.entity_id
_entity_poly.type
_entity_poly.pdbx_seq_one_letter_code
_entity_poly.pdbx_strand_id
1 'polypeptide(L)'
;MIDLSDELTVFIVSAGEDTYNDCEQALSNQDCVFRIKHIKDVFPMSNAFQAMPDNCETKYFVQVDADMILYPNSISTLYKEIQRSSPLTYMVTGSLQEKGFGIRGHVKCWKKSVFRWFSFRDVRTVDRDLYKRLRYFALRQKNLSKVLGEHIPRHSSFSSYLKSKGDIEKWRFLKRSPVRGEKTSYLAIIPRKKLRLCAMDNLLEFLEGYPDSKHQLLGTLLGALTHEERFRRSKDMNYEKILFDKVLHVFQQSGDFPHISTSLNGNVQIKDLFVECYYHSKNLSPEIRKDLAYGIMRIYCPRIASAESASDLLRLLDK
;
A
#
# COMPACT_ATOMS: atom_id res chain seq x y z
N MET A 1 10.08 6.22 -33.74
CA MET A 1 9.59 5.57 -32.50
C MET A 1 10.17 4.16 -32.47
N ILE A 2 10.74 3.71 -31.36
CA ILE A 2 11.35 2.37 -31.26
C ILE A 2 10.22 1.36 -31.06
N ASP A 3 10.19 0.27 -31.83
CA ASP A 3 9.25 -0.83 -31.60
C ASP A 3 9.91 -1.91 -30.73
N LEU A 4 9.32 -2.20 -29.59
CA LEU A 4 9.76 -3.19 -28.60
C LEU A 4 8.76 -4.34 -28.46
N SER A 5 7.75 -4.43 -29.33
CA SER A 5 6.61 -5.34 -29.16
C SER A 5 7.01 -6.81 -29.07
N ASP A 6 8.12 -7.24 -29.67
CA ASP A 6 8.61 -8.62 -29.58
C ASP A 6 9.57 -8.87 -28.42
N GLU A 7 10.01 -7.80 -27.74
CA GLU A 7 11.02 -7.87 -26.69
C GLU A 7 10.45 -7.52 -25.30
N LEU A 8 9.37 -6.74 -25.24
CA LEU A 8 8.81 -6.19 -24.01
C LEU A 8 7.28 -6.22 -23.96
N THR A 9 6.74 -6.73 -22.85
CA THR A 9 5.32 -6.63 -22.48
C THR A 9 5.19 -5.75 -21.25
N VAL A 10 4.29 -4.76 -21.28
CA VAL A 10 3.93 -3.95 -20.12
C VAL A 10 2.64 -4.50 -19.55
N PHE A 11 2.65 -4.82 -18.25
CA PHE A 11 1.47 -5.23 -17.52
C PHE A 11 0.96 -4.09 -16.65
N ILE A 12 -0.29 -3.68 -16.89
CA ILE A 12 -1.02 -2.82 -15.97
C ILE A 12 -1.70 -3.71 -14.93
N VAL A 13 -1.32 -3.56 -13.66
CA VAL A 13 -1.94 -4.26 -12.54
C VAL A 13 -2.87 -3.30 -11.83
N SER A 14 -4.16 -3.63 -11.77
CA SER A 14 -5.17 -2.83 -11.10
C SER A 14 -6.00 -3.67 -10.13
N ALA A 15 -6.47 -3.03 -9.07
CA ALA A 15 -7.47 -3.56 -8.14
C ALA A 15 -8.67 -2.60 -7.98
N GLY A 16 -8.80 -1.61 -8.88
CA GLY A 16 -9.91 -0.65 -8.90
C GLY A 16 -9.48 0.77 -8.58
N GLU A 17 -8.22 1.12 -8.83
CA GLU A 17 -7.68 2.45 -8.63
C GLU A 17 -8.34 3.45 -9.58
N ASP A 18 -8.73 4.62 -9.04
CA ASP A 18 -9.38 5.70 -9.78
C ASP A 18 -8.49 6.28 -10.91
N THR A 19 -7.19 6.05 -10.83
CA THR A 19 -6.12 6.51 -11.75
C THR A 19 -5.87 5.61 -12.94
N TYR A 20 -6.61 4.51 -13.08
CA TYR A 20 -6.39 3.54 -14.14
C TYR A 20 -6.32 4.18 -15.54
N ASN A 21 -7.24 5.09 -15.86
CA ASN A 21 -7.29 5.73 -17.18
C ASN A 21 -6.08 6.66 -17.41
N ASP A 22 -5.66 7.40 -16.37
CA ASP A 22 -4.49 8.27 -16.45
C ASP A 22 -3.21 7.45 -16.66
N CYS A 23 -3.10 6.29 -16.00
CA CYS A 23 -2.00 5.35 -16.17
C CYS A 23 -1.93 4.80 -17.60
N GLU A 24 -3.07 4.37 -18.15
CA GLU A 24 -3.17 3.87 -19.53
C GLU A 24 -2.79 4.95 -20.55
N GLN A 25 -3.26 6.19 -20.34
CA GLN A 25 -2.89 7.34 -21.16
C GLN A 25 -1.39 7.67 -21.07
N ALA A 26 -0.80 7.61 -19.88
CA ALA A 26 0.64 7.81 -19.70
C ALA A 26 1.48 6.74 -20.43
N LEU A 27 0.96 5.52 -20.53
CA LEU A 27 1.58 4.44 -21.30
C LEU A 27 1.40 4.61 -22.81
N SER A 28 0.26 5.11 -23.29
CA SER A 28 0.09 5.41 -24.73
C SER A 28 0.97 6.55 -25.20
N ASN A 29 1.39 7.44 -24.28
CA ASN A 29 2.25 8.60 -24.57
C ASN A 29 3.76 8.29 -24.45
N GLN A 30 4.16 7.02 -24.38
CA GLN A 30 5.57 6.65 -24.33
C GLN A 30 6.28 6.86 -25.69
N ASP A 31 7.60 7.00 -25.64
CA ASP A 31 8.48 7.20 -26.82
C ASP A 31 8.79 5.92 -27.62
N CYS A 32 8.13 4.82 -27.28
CA CYS A 32 8.28 3.50 -27.88
C CYS A 32 6.96 2.73 -27.90
N VAL A 33 6.87 1.75 -28.80
CA VAL A 33 5.75 0.82 -28.93
C VAL A 33 6.08 -0.49 -28.21
N PHE A 34 5.09 -1.09 -27.54
CA PHE A 34 5.23 -2.34 -26.81
C PHE A 34 3.86 -3.01 -26.67
N ARG A 35 3.84 -4.29 -26.29
CA ARG A 35 2.60 -4.99 -25.96
C ARG A 35 2.10 -4.53 -24.58
N ILE A 36 0.81 -4.25 -24.47
CA ILE A 36 0.16 -3.99 -23.17
C ILE A 36 -0.76 -5.17 -22.85
N LYS A 37 -0.69 -5.67 -21.62
CA LYS A 37 -1.64 -6.64 -21.07
C LYS A 37 -2.19 -6.10 -19.75
N HIS A 38 -3.46 -6.38 -19.47
CA HIS A 38 -4.14 -5.86 -18.28
C HIS A 38 -4.44 -7.01 -17.31
N ILE A 39 -4.12 -6.79 -16.03
CA ILE A 39 -4.45 -7.69 -14.93
C ILE A 39 -5.37 -6.90 -14.00
N LYS A 40 -6.69 -7.06 -14.21
CA LYS A 40 -7.72 -6.27 -13.54
C LYS A 40 -8.38 -7.07 -12.43
N ASP A 41 -8.42 -6.48 -11.23
CA ASP A 41 -9.22 -6.92 -10.08
C ASP A 41 -8.93 -8.37 -9.65
N VAL A 42 -7.68 -8.79 -9.80
CA VAL A 42 -7.23 -10.13 -9.43
C VAL A 42 -6.79 -10.12 -7.96
N PHE A 43 -7.46 -10.95 -7.15
CA PHE A 43 -7.12 -11.19 -5.76
C PHE A 43 -6.94 -12.70 -5.51
N PRO A 44 -6.01 -13.14 -4.63
CA PRO A 44 -5.01 -12.35 -3.90
C PRO A 44 -3.97 -11.69 -4.83
N MET A 45 -3.26 -10.68 -4.30
CA MET A 45 -2.19 -9.96 -5.03
C MET A 45 -1.11 -10.89 -5.59
N SER A 46 -0.89 -12.05 -4.96
CA SER A 46 0.00 -13.09 -5.45
C SER A 46 -0.44 -13.65 -6.80
N ASN A 47 -1.74 -13.86 -7.02
CA ASN A 47 -2.30 -14.28 -8.30
C ASN A 47 -2.15 -13.18 -9.36
N ALA A 48 -2.41 -11.92 -8.99
CA ALA A 48 -2.19 -10.78 -9.89
C ALA A 48 -0.72 -10.71 -10.34
N PHE A 49 0.21 -10.89 -9.41
CA PHE A 49 1.64 -10.82 -9.72
C PHE A 49 2.12 -12.03 -10.52
N GLN A 50 1.58 -13.22 -10.24
CA GLN A 50 1.91 -14.45 -10.97
C GLN A 50 1.35 -14.45 -12.40
N ALA A 51 0.21 -13.79 -12.64
CA ALA A 51 -0.34 -13.63 -13.98
C ALA A 51 0.60 -12.86 -14.94
N MET A 52 1.48 -11.98 -14.44
CA MET A 52 2.46 -11.27 -15.28
C MET A 52 3.44 -12.23 -15.99
N PRO A 53 4.27 -13.02 -15.29
CA PRO A 53 5.18 -13.95 -15.95
C PRO A 53 4.46 -15.09 -16.71
N ASP A 54 3.30 -15.55 -16.22
CA ASP A 54 2.53 -16.63 -16.85
C ASP A 54 2.01 -16.21 -18.23
N ASN A 55 1.53 -14.97 -18.34
CA ASN A 55 0.98 -14.43 -19.59
C ASN A 55 2.01 -13.62 -20.41
N CYS A 56 3.26 -13.50 -19.97
CA CYS A 56 4.29 -12.79 -20.71
C CYS A 56 4.82 -13.68 -21.84
N GLU A 57 4.89 -13.20 -23.07
CA GLU A 57 5.49 -13.93 -24.19
C GLU A 57 6.90 -13.43 -24.53
N THR A 58 7.22 -12.21 -24.12
CA THR A 58 8.45 -11.50 -24.44
C THR A 58 9.59 -11.82 -23.46
N LYS A 59 10.82 -11.40 -23.80
CA LYS A 59 12.00 -11.65 -22.94
C LYS A 59 11.94 -10.87 -21.63
N TYR A 60 11.36 -9.67 -21.67
CA TYR A 60 11.23 -8.77 -20.54
C TYR A 60 9.76 -8.40 -20.33
N PHE A 61 9.43 -8.02 -19.10
CA PHE A 61 8.16 -7.36 -18.85
C PHE A 61 8.29 -6.23 -17.82
N VAL A 62 7.44 -5.21 -17.95
CA VAL A 62 7.33 -4.11 -16.97
C VAL A 62 6.07 -4.31 -16.15
N GLN A 63 6.21 -4.26 -14.83
CA GLN A 63 5.09 -4.12 -13.90
C GLN A 63 4.81 -2.64 -13.70
N VAL A 64 3.58 -2.22 -14.03
CA VAL A 64 3.05 -0.88 -13.79
C VAL A 64 1.77 -1.03 -12.97
N ASP A 65 1.76 -0.49 -11.75
CA ASP A 65 0.55 -0.46 -10.94
C ASP A 65 -0.34 0.69 -11.48
N ALA A 66 -1.67 0.55 -11.42
CA ALA A 66 -2.60 1.51 -12.02
C ALA A 66 -2.57 2.93 -11.41
N ASP A 67 -1.86 3.12 -10.29
CA ASP A 67 -1.58 4.41 -9.66
C ASP A 67 -0.23 5.03 -10.08
N MET A 68 0.40 4.55 -11.15
CA MET A 68 1.65 5.07 -11.68
C MET A 68 1.44 5.89 -12.96
N ILE A 69 1.89 7.15 -12.95
CA ILE A 69 1.92 8.02 -14.14
C ILE A 69 3.37 8.15 -14.60
N LEU A 70 3.75 7.39 -15.62
CA LEU A 70 5.13 7.32 -16.09
C LEU A 70 5.48 8.48 -17.03
N TYR A 71 6.72 8.99 -16.94
CA TYR A 71 7.21 9.98 -17.90
C TYR A 71 7.40 9.36 -19.30
N PRO A 72 7.37 10.15 -20.40
CA PRO A 72 7.33 9.61 -21.76
C PRO A 72 8.48 8.68 -22.17
N ASN A 73 9.66 8.78 -21.53
CA ASN A 73 10.82 7.95 -21.87
C ASN A 73 11.09 6.81 -20.86
N SER A 74 10.12 6.49 -20.01
CA SER A 74 10.33 5.59 -18.87
C SER A 74 10.49 4.15 -19.31
N ILE A 75 9.62 3.67 -20.20
CA ILE A 75 9.66 2.30 -20.69
C ILE A 75 10.93 2.05 -21.51
N SER A 76 11.29 2.95 -22.44
CA SER A 76 12.51 2.82 -23.22
C SER A 76 13.78 2.92 -22.35
N THR A 77 13.77 3.72 -21.28
CA THR A 77 14.85 3.78 -20.30
C THR A 77 15.01 2.43 -19.58
N LEU A 78 13.93 1.88 -19.02
CA LEU A 78 13.96 0.59 -18.32
C LEU A 78 14.45 -0.54 -19.22
N TYR A 79 13.98 -0.57 -20.47
CA TYR A 79 14.36 -1.57 -21.45
C TYR A 79 15.86 -1.53 -21.78
N LYS A 80 16.40 -0.35 -22.10
CA LYS A 80 17.84 -0.18 -22.40
C LYS A 80 18.70 -0.60 -21.20
N GLU A 81 18.26 -0.27 -20.00
CA GLU A 81 18.99 -0.59 -18.77
C GLU A 81 18.94 -2.07 -18.41
N ILE A 82 17.84 -2.78 -18.67
CA ILE A 82 17.77 -4.22 -18.43
C ILE A 82 18.56 -5.02 -19.46
N GLN A 83 18.60 -4.59 -20.73
CA GLN A 83 19.43 -5.21 -21.75
C GLN A 83 20.92 -5.11 -21.43
N ARG A 84 21.36 -3.94 -20.95
CA ARG A 84 22.77 -3.70 -20.55
C ARG A 84 23.14 -4.35 -19.21
N SER A 85 22.17 -4.92 -18.50
CA SER A 85 22.41 -5.48 -17.18
C SER A 85 23.06 -6.87 -17.26
N SER A 86 23.92 -7.16 -16.28
CA SER A 86 24.54 -8.49 -16.11
C SER A 86 23.50 -9.61 -16.13
N PRO A 87 23.83 -10.83 -16.59
CA PRO A 87 22.96 -12.01 -16.45
C PRO A 87 22.49 -12.27 -15.02
N LEU A 88 23.27 -11.88 -14.00
CA LEU A 88 22.89 -12.00 -12.58
C LEU A 88 21.88 -10.93 -12.12
N THR A 89 21.62 -9.90 -12.93
CA THR A 89 20.59 -8.91 -12.65
C THR A 89 19.25 -9.42 -13.16
N TYR A 90 18.30 -9.65 -12.26
CA TYR A 90 16.96 -10.18 -12.59
C TYR A 90 15.93 -9.08 -12.85
N MET A 91 16.17 -7.87 -12.34
CA MET A 91 15.23 -6.75 -12.41
C MET A 91 15.97 -5.41 -12.42
N VAL A 92 15.44 -4.46 -13.19
CA VAL A 92 15.79 -3.04 -13.13
C VAL A 92 14.61 -2.26 -12.56
N THR A 93 14.86 -1.32 -11.67
CA THR A 93 13.82 -0.47 -11.08
C THR A 93 14.06 1.01 -11.36
N GLY A 94 13.00 1.73 -11.71
CA GLY A 94 12.97 3.18 -11.77
C GLY A 94 12.33 3.74 -10.51
N SER A 95 12.84 4.84 -9.99
CA SER A 95 12.22 5.51 -8.85
C SER A 95 11.00 6.32 -9.29
N LEU A 96 9.98 6.41 -8.44
CA LEU A 96 8.82 7.29 -8.66
C LEU A 96 8.80 8.39 -7.60
N GLN A 97 8.19 9.51 -7.94
CA GLN A 97 7.95 10.61 -7.01
C GLN A 97 6.52 10.55 -6.50
N GLU A 98 6.33 10.75 -5.19
CA GLU A 98 5.02 10.86 -4.56
C GLU A 98 4.91 12.25 -3.92
N LYS A 99 3.87 13.01 -4.31
CA LYS A 99 3.63 14.38 -3.82
C LYS A 99 3.54 14.39 -2.30
N GLY A 100 4.37 15.21 -1.64
CA GLY A 100 4.46 15.32 -0.18
C GLY A 100 5.33 14.25 0.51
N PHE A 101 5.73 13.19 -0.19
CA PHE A 101 6.49 12.06 0.40
C PHE A 101 7.87 11.84 -0.22
N GLY A 102 8.19 12.60 -1.28
CA GLY A 102 9.46 12.52 -2.00
C GLY A 102 9.53 11.27 -2.88
N ILE A 103 10.73 10.70 -3.02
CA ILE A 103 10.91 9.50 -3.84
C ILE A 103 10.33 8.28 -3.11
N ARG A 104 9.20 7.76 -3.64
CA ARG A 104 8.50 6.57 -3.16
C ARG A 104 7.92 5.78 -4.32
N GLY A 105 7.87 4.47 -4.15
CA GLY A 105 7.42 3.58 -5.21
C GLY A 105 8.49 3.35 -6.26
N HIS A 106 8.31 2.26 -7.02
CA HIS A 106 9.21 1.89 -8.08
C HIS A 106 8.45 1.19 -9.20
N VAL A 107 8.66 1.65 -10.43
CA VAL A 107 8.31 0.88 -11.63
C VAL A 107 9.40 -0.17 -11.88
N LYS A 108 9.00 -1.39 -12.27
CA LYS A 108 9.91 -2.55 -12.28
C LYS A 108 9.92 -3.21 -13.65
N CYS A 109 11.10 -3.38 -14.22
CA CYS A 109 11.31 -4.18 -15.43
C CYS A 109 12.03 -5.47 -15.07
N TRP A 110 11.49 -6.61 -15.49
CA TRP A 110 11.90 -7.95 -15.09
C TRP A 110 12.44 -8.75 -16.27
N LYS A 111 13.42 -9.62 -16.02
CA LYS A 111 13.77 -10.71 -16.95
C LYS A 111 12.81 -11.86 -16.75
N LYS A 112 12.03 -12.21 -17.79
CA LYS A 112 11.05 -13.30 -17.73
C LYS A 112 11.71 -14.64 -17.36
N SER A 113 12.95 -14.86 -17.79
CA SER A 113 13.70 -16.11 -17.57
C SER A 113 13.83 -16.52 -16.10
N VAL A 114 13.82 -15.57 -15.17
CA VAL A 114 13.85 -15.84 -13.72
C VAL A 114 12.64 -16.65 -13.28
N PHE A 115 11.49 -16.43 -13.91
CA PHE A 115 10.24 -17.10 -13.54
C PHE A 115 10.14 -18.55 -14.02
N ARG A 116 11.17 -19.08 -14.71
CA ARG A 116 11.30 -20.53 -14.96
C ARG A 116 11.56 -21.33 -13.69
N TRP A 117 12.11 -20.69 -12.67
CA TRP A 117 12.54 -21.35 -11.42
C TRP A 117 11.89 -20.75 -10.18
N PHE A 118 11.24 -19.59 -10.32
CA PHE A 118 10.64 -18.86 -9.22
C PHE A 118 9.22 -18.46 -9.57
N SER A 119 8.29 -18.65 -8.63
CA SER A 119 6.95 -18.09 -8.66
C SER A 119 6.78 -17.07 -7.53
N PHE A 120 5.81 -16.19 -7.68
CA PHE A 120 5.26 -15.42 -6.57
C PHE A 120 4.49 -16.36 -5.64
N ARG A 121 4.66 -16.18 -4.33
CA ARG A 121 3.96 -16.97 -3.30
C ARG A 121 2.84 -16.14 -2.69
N ASP A 122 1.81 -16.82 -2.22
CA ASP A 122 0.71 -16.16 -1.51
C ASP A 122 1.11 -15.76 -0.10
N VAL A 123 1.76 -14.59 0.00
CA VAL A 123 2.23 -14.00 1.25
C VAL A 123 1.98 -12.48 1.23
N ARG A 124 1.77 -11.87 2.40
CA ARG A 124 1.39 -10.45 2.55
C ARG A 124 2.28 -9.45 1.78
N THR A 125 3.59 -9.74 1.67
CA THR A 125 4.56 -8.93 0.91
C THR A 125 5.16 -9.76 -0.21
N VAL A 126 4.34 -10.03 -1.23
CA VAL A 126 4.60 -10.90 -2.38
C VAL A 126 5.96 -10.64 -3.03
N ASP A 127 6.25 -9.36 -3.33
CA ASP A 127 7.49 -8.93 -3.96
C ASP A 127 8.72 -9.15 -3.06
N ARG A 128 8.62 -8.80 -1.77
CA ARG A 128 9.72 -8.94 -0.81
C ARG A 128 10.09 -10.39 -0.55
N ASP A 129 9.12 -11.30 -0.58
CA ASP A 129 9.41 -12.74 -0.50
C ASP A 129 10.25 -13.20 -1.69
N LEU A 130 9.83 -12.86 -2.92
CA LEU A 130 10.58 -13.21 -4.12
C LEU A 130 12.00 -12.61 -4.07
N TYR A 131 12.16 -11.35 -3.69
CA TYR A 131 13.48 -10.71 -3.58
C TYR A 131 14.41 -11.42 -2.60
N LYS A 132 13.89 -11.89 -1.46
CA LYS A 132 14.68 -12.64 -0.49
C LYS A 132 15.15 -13.97 -1.06
N ARG A 133 14.27 -14.70 -1.76
CA ARG A 133 14.62 -15.98 -2.38
C ARG A 133 15.63 -15.81 -3.50
N LEU A 134 15.45 -14.82 -4.38
CA LEU A 134 16.40 -14.55 -5.47
C LEU A 134 17.79 -14.16 -4.95
N ARG A 135 17.87 -13.41 -3.85
CA ARG A 135 19.15 -13.05 -3.21
C ARG A 135 19.92 -14.27 -2.71
N TYR A 136 19.24 -15.33 -2.29
CA TYR A 136 19.88 -16.58 -1.87
C TYR A 136 20.69 -17.24 -3.00
N PHE A 137 20.34 -16.94 -4.26
CA PHE A 137 21.04 -17.39 -5.47
C PHE A 137 21.97 -16.31 -6.04
N ALA A 138 22.36 -15.32 -5.23
CA ALA A 138 23.21 -14.18 -5.64
C ALA A 138 22.65 -13.31 -6.79
N LEU A 139 21.37 -13.46 -7.14
CA LEU A 139 20.70 -12.62 -8.13
C LEU A 139 20.43 -11.23 -7.56
N ARG A 140 20.60 -10.20 -8.40
CA ARG A 140 20.60 -8.79 -7.97
C ARG A 140 19.53 -7.98 -8.71
N GLN A 141 19.08 -6.92 -8.06
CA GLN A 141 18.32 -5.85 -8.71
C GLN A 141 19.25 -4.67 -9.00
N LYS A 142 19.01 -3.95 -10.09
CA LYS A 142 19.66 -2.67 -10.40
C LYS A 142 18.66 -1.54 -10.18
N ASN A 143 18.93 -0.65 -9.24
CA ASN A 143 18.11 0.54 -9.01
C ASN A 143 18.68 1.70 -9.83
N LEU A 144 17.85 2.33 -10.64
CA LEU A 144 18.22 3.54 -11.37
C LEU A 144 18.12 4.76 -10.43
N SER A 145 19.06 5.70 -10.58
CA SER A 145 19.02 6.99 -9.88
C SER A 145 17.96 7.94 -10.43
N LYS A 146 17.47 7.69 -11.65
CA LYS A 146 16.50 8.53 -12.35
C LYS A 146 15.08 8.29 -11.81
N VAL A 147 14.33 9.37 -11.66
CA VAL A 147 12.88 9.34 -11.43
C VAL A 147 12.17 9.15 -12.77
N LEU A 148 11.31 8.14 -12.86
CA LEU A 148 10.64 7.71 -14.09
C LEU A 148 9.14 8.00 -14.09
N GLY A 149 8.68 8.85 -13.19
CA GLY A 149 7.27 9.23 -13.13
C GLY A 149 6.80 9.49 -11.71
N GLU A 150 5.50 9.53 -11.59
CA GLU A 150 4.79 9.81 -10.36
C GLU A 150 4.03 8.57 -9.89
N HIS A 151 4.00 8.39 -8.58
CA HIS A 151 3.13 7.45 -7.91
C HIS A 151 2.01 8.27 -7.26
N ILE A 152 0.80 8.17 -7.81
CA ILE A 152 -0.36 8.98 -7.46
C ILE A 152 -1.47 8.08 -6.87
N PRO A 153 -1.34 7.66 -5.60
CA PRO A 153 -2.30 6.73 -5.03
C PRO A 153 -3.64 7.39 -4.58
N ARG A 154 -3.92 8.66 -4.90
CA ARG A 154 -4.90 9.48 -4.15
C ARG A 154 -5.80 10.34 -5.02
N HIS A 155 -7.06 9.95 -5.16
CA HIS A 155 -8.08 10.81 -5.79
C HIS A 155 -9.41 10.83 -5.02
N SER A 156 -9.71 9.78 -4.25
CA SER A 156 -10.97 9.65 -3.52
C SER A 156 -10.81 9.49 -2.01
N SER A 157 -11.88 9.77 -1.26
CA SER A 157 -12.01 9.47 0.18
C SER A 157 -11.67 8.02 0.51
N PHE A 158 -12.12 7.08 -0.32
CA PHE A 158 -11.85 5.66 -0.15
C PHE A 158 -10.36 5.33 -0.33
N SER A 159 -9.72 5.82 -1.41
CA SER A 159 -8.29 5.60 -1.67
C SER A 159 -7.40 6.11 -0.52
N SER A 160 -7.73 7.28 0.03
CA SER A 160 -7.03 7.87 1.19
C SER A 160 -7.17 7.02 2.46
N TYR A 161 -8.39 6.56 2.76
CA TYR A 161 -8.65 5.64 3.87
C TYR A 161 -7.88 4.32 3.71
N LEU A 162 -8.02 3.68 2.56
CA LEU A 162 -7.47 2.34 2.30
C LEU A 162 -5.94 2.37 2.35
N LYS A 163 -5.33 3.42 1.81
CA LYS A 163 -3.88 3.60 1.82
C LYS A 163 -3.34 3.68 3.25
N SER A 164 -3.89 4.57 4.08
CA SER A 164 -3.44 4.73 5.47
C SER A 164 -3.66 3.47 6.29
N LYS A 165 -4.82 2.82 6.15
CA LYS A 165 -5.10 1.52 6.79
C LYS A 165 -4.07 0.46 6.41
N GLY A 166 -3.85 0.29 5.10
CA GLY A 166 -2.92 -0.69 4.56
C GLY A 166 -1.47 -0.45 4.99
N ASP A 167 -1.04 0.80 5.19
CA ASP A 167 0.29 1.13 5.68
C ASP A 167 0.49 0.73 7.16
N ILE A 168 -0.50 0.98 8.03
CA ILE A 168 -0.46 0.56 9.43
C ILE A 168 -0.38 -0.96 9.56
N GLU A 169 -1.25 -1.68 8.85
CA GLU A 169 -1.23 -3.14 8.84
C GLU A 169 0.06 -3.72 8.28
N LYS A 170 0.59 -3.12 7.21
CA LYS A 170 1.89 -3.50 6.64
C LYS A 170 3.01 -3.30 7.65
N TRP A 171 3.02 -2.21 8.40
CA TRP A 171 4.04 -1.96 9.43
C TRP A 171 3.95 -2.95 10.59
N ARG A 172 2.73 -3.32 11.01
CA ARG A 172 2.48 -4.38 12.00
C ARG A 172 2.98 -5.74 11.52
N PHE A 173 2.62 -6.14 10.29
CA PHE A 173 3.11 -7.38 9.67
C PHE A 173 4.65 -7.43 9.61
N LEU A 174 5.27 -6.28 9.36
CA LEU A 174 6.73 -6.13 9.32
C LEU A 174 7.38 -5.95 10.69
N LYS A 175 6.60 -6.06 11.78
CA LYS A 175 7.03 -5.90 13.17
C LYS A 175 7.80 -4.59 13.41
N ARG A 176 7.38 -3.50 12.75
CA ARG A 176 7.96 -2.17 12.98
C ARG A 176 7.34 -1.58 14.24
N SER A 177 8.15 -0.93 15.08
CA SER A 177 7.63 -0.18 16.23
C SER A 177 6.72 0.96 15.74
N PRO A 178 5.58 1.22 16.42
CA PRO A 178 4.72 2.36 16.13
C PRO A 178 5.34 3.68 16.60
N VAL A 179 6.29 3.69 17.54
CA VAL A 179 6.87 4.89 18.16
C VAL A 179 8.35 5.05 17.77
N ARG A 180 8.83 6.30 17.64
CA ARG A 180 10.26 6.56 17.41
C ARG A 180 11.09 6.15 18.62
N GLY A 181 12.20 5.44 18.40
CA GLY A 181 13.25 5.28 19.41
C GLY A 181 13.05 4.17 20.43
N GLU A 182 11.94 3.44 20.43
CA GLU A 182 11.82 2.22 21.24
C GLU A 182 12.83 1.16 20.75
N LYS A 183 13.73 0.76 21.65
CA LYS A 183 14.81 -0.21 21.38
C LYS A 183 14.32 -1.66 21.19
N THR A 184 13.02 -1.92 21.24
CA THR A 184 12.42 -3.27 21.37
C THR A 184 12.14 -4.01 20.06
N SER A 185 12.53 -3.51 18.89
CA SER A 185 12.46 -4.33 17.67
C SER A 185 13.74 -5.16 17.49
N TYR A 186 13.63 -6.48 17.65
CA TYR A 186 14.55 -7.46 17.06
C TYR A 186 14.93 -7.02 15.63
N LEU A 187 16.23 -6.86 15.35
CA LEU A 187 16.89 -6.30 14.16
C LEU A 187 17.28 -4.80 14.25
N ALA A 188 18.13 -4.50 15.23
CA ALA A 188 18.95 -3.28 15.30
C ALA A 188 20.09 -3.23 14.25
N ILE A 189 19.82 -3.55 12.97
CA ILE A 189 20.83 -3.55 11.89
C ILE A 189 20.45 -2.62 10.74
N ILE A 190 19.81 -1.47 11.00
CA ILE A 190 19.58 -0.49 9.94
C ILE A 190 19.98 0.92 10.42
N PRO A 191 20.97 1.57 9.78
CA PRO A 191 21.53 2.85 10.22
C PRO A 191 20.49 3.98 10.32
N ARG A 192 20.64 4.79 11.36
CA ARG A 192 19.77 5.87 11.85
C ARG A 192 19.57 7.10 10.94
N LYS A 193 20.04 7.10 9.68
CA LYS A 193 20.13 8.34 8.87
C LYS A 193 19.05 8.57 7.79
N LYS A 194 17.92 7.88 7.84
CA LYS A 194 16.73 8.27 7.05
C LYS A 194 15.51 8.18 7.95
N LEU A 195 14.76 9.29 8.07
CA LEU A 195 13.49 9.37 8.80
C LEU A 195 12.66 8.11 8.52
N ARG A 196 12.61 7.21 9.50
CA ARG A 196 11.68 6.09 9.44
C ARG A 196 10.37 6.62 9.97
N LEU A 197 9.47 7.00 9.07
CA LEU A 197 8.07 7.16 9.42
C LEU A 197 7.64 5.94 10.24
N CYS A 198 7.08 6.19 11.42
CA CYS A 198 6.42 5.17 12.23
C CYS A 198 4.91 5.42 12.27
N ALA A 199 4.16 4.43 12.76
CA ALA A 199 2.70 4.48 12.85
C ALA A 199 2.21 5.73 13.60
N MET A 200 2.90 6.10 14.68
CA MET A 200 2.59 7.27 15.50
C MET A 200 2.83 8.58 14.77
N ASP A 201 3.91 8.70 13.98
CA ASP A 201 4.17 9.93 13.21
C ASP A 201 3.00 10.23 12.28
N ASN A 202 2.50 9.21 11.56
CA ASN A 202 1.31 9.36 10.71
C ASN A 202 0.07 9.75 11.52
N LEU A 203 -0.15 9.10 12.67
CA LEU A 203 -1.29 9.43 13.54
C LEU A 203 -1.24 10.89 13.99
N LEU A 204 -0.08 11.37 14.45
CA LEU A 204 0.12 12.74 14.89
C LEU A 204 -0.08 13.74 13.75
N GLU A 205 0.56 13.49 12.59
CA GLU A 205 0.40 14.31 11.39
C GLU A 205 -1.06 14.41 10.98
N PHE A 206 -1.81 13.31 10.98
CA PHE A 206 -3.22 13.34 10.61
C PHE A 206 -4.12 13.94 11.69
N LEU A 207 -3.78 13.84 12.97
CA LEU A 207 -4.51 14.56 14.03
C LEU A 207 -4.29 16.08 13.92
N GLU A 208 -3.08 16.52 13.57
CA GLU A 208 -2.73 17.94 13.38
C GLU A 208 -3.29 18.53 12.09
N GLY A 209 -3.25 17.76 10.99
CA GLY A 209 -3.79 18.15 9.68
C GLY A 209 -5.30 17.98 9.52
N TYR A 210 -6.02 17.72 10.61
CA TYR A 210 -7.47 17.61 10.59
C TYR A 210 -8.11 19.00 10.35
N PRO A 211 -9.17 19.16 9.52
CA PRO A 211 -10.04 18.15 8.90
C PRO A 211 -9.56 17.57 7.55
N ASP A 212 -8.54 18.12 6.94
CA ASP A 212 -8.12 17.74 5.57
C ASP A 212 -7.60 16.30 5.47
N SER A 213 -7.16 15.74 6.60
CA SER A 213 -6.64 14.38 6.76
C SER A 213 -7.68 13.34 7.21
N LYS A 214 -8.97 13.69 7.29
CA LYS A 214 -9.99 12.89 8.01
C LYS A 214 -10.11 11.43 7.56
N HIS A 215 -9.92 11.14 6.28
CA HIS A 215 -9.97 9.76 5.77
C HIS A 215 -8.70 8.98 6.10
N GLN A 216 -7.54 9.64 6.02
CA GLN A 216 -6.24 9.09 6.39
C GLN A 216 -6.18 8.79 7.90
N LEU A 217 -6.74 9.67 8.73
CA LEU A 217 -6.88 9.45 10.16
C LEU A 217 -7.75 8.21 10.44
N LEU A 218 -8.90 8.09 9.77
CA LEU A 218 -9.79 6.94 9.93
C LEU A 218 -9.08 5.64 9.54
N GLY A 219 -8.42 5.64 8.38
CA GLY A 219 -7.64 4.51 7.91
C GLY A 219 -6.56 4.11 8.89
N THR A 220 -5.83 5.08 9.45
CA THR A 220 -4.79 4.86 10.46
C THR A 220 -5.34 4.17 11.71
N LEU A 221 -6.42 4.71 12.28
CA LEU A 221 -7.04 4.18 13.50
C LEU A 221 -7.66 2.80 13.27
N LEU A 222 -8.39 2.60 12.16
CA LEU A 222 -8.97 1.30 11.81
C LEU A 222 -7.90 0.26 11.47
N GLY A 223 -6.77 0.67 10.90
CA GLY A 223 -5.63 -0.21 10.65
C GLY A 223 -4.98 -0.73 11.94
N ALA A 224 -5.05 0.01 13.05
CA ALA A 224 -4.64 -0.50 14.36
C ALA A 224 -5.66 -1.49 14.94
N LEU A 225 -6.96 -1.31 14.66
CA LEU A 225 -8.03 -2.22 15.08
C LEU A 225 -8.15 -3.50 14.25
N THR A 226 -7.59 -3.54 13.04
CA THR A 226 -7.69 -4.71 12.15
C THR A 226 -7.10 -5.96 12.82
N HIS A 227 -7.93 -7.00 12.94
CA HIS A 227 -7.51 -8.33 13.39
C HIS A 227 -6.49 -8.97 12.43
N GLU A 228 -5.51 -9.74 12.92
CA GLU A 228 -4.42 -10.28 12.10
C GLU A 228 -4.93 -11.16 10.95
N GLU A 229 -6.00 -11.93 11.18
CA GLU A 229 -6.58 -12.81 10.15
C GLU A 229 -7.10 -12.03 8.94
N ARG A 230 -7.54 -10.78 9.15
CA ARG A 230 -8.00 -9.91 8.06
C ARG A 230 -6.87 -9.36 7.21
N PHE A 231 -5.62 -9.45 7.64
CA PHE A 231 -4.48 -8.98 6.83
C PHE A 231 -4.39 -9.66 5.46
N ARG A 232 -4.95 -10.88 5.33
CA ARG A 232 -5.03 -11.56 4.04
C ARG A 232 -6.00 -10.87 3.08
N ARG A 233 -7.11 -10.34 3.60
CA ARG A 233 -8.18 -9.69 2.83
C ARG A 233 -8.03 -8.18 2.69
N SER A 234 -7.13 -7.54 3.44
CA SER A 234 -7.00 -6.07 3.41
C SER A 234 -6.37 -5.49 2.14
N LYS A 235 -6.16 -6.33 1.12
CA LYS A 235 -5.82 -5.93 -0.25
C LYS A 235 -6.89 -6.26 -1.27
N ASP A 236 -8.01 -6.85 -0.83
CA ASP A 236 -9.21 -7.01 -1.62
C ASP A 236 -9.97 -5.66 -1.60
N MET A 237 -9.83 -4.89 -2.67
CA MET A 237 -10.41 -3.54 -2.76
C MET A 237 -11.94 -3.57 -2.75
N ASN A 238 -12.56 -4.56 -3.41
CA ASN A 238 -14.01 -4.70 -3.42
C ASN A 238 -14.55 -4.98 -2.01
N TYR A 239 -13.88 -5.89 -1.29
CA TYR A 239 -14.20 -6.16 0.10
C TYR A 239 -14.05 -4.91 0.98
N GLU A 240 -12.92 -4.22 0.86
CA GLU A 240 -12.63 -3.02 1.64
C GLU A 240 -13.58 -1.86 1.31
N LYS A 241 -14.05 -1.76 0.07
CA LYS A 241 -15.04 -0.76 -0.35
C LYS A 241 -16.39 -0.99 0.30
N ILE A 242 -16.88 -2.24 0.27
CA ILE A 242 -18.13 -2.63 0.95
C ILE A 242 -18.02 -2.39 2.46
N LEU A 243 -16.87 -2.71 3.06
CA LEU A 243 -16.62 -2.47 4.48
C LEU A 243 -16.58 -0.97 4.80
N PHE A 244 -15.91 -0.18 3.98
CA PHE A 244 -15.83 1.27 4.14
C PHE A 244 -17.23 1.90 4.12
N ASP A 245 -18.07 1.51 3.16
CA ASP A 245 -19.45 2.01 3.06
C ASP A 245 -20.30 1.61 4.28
N LYS A 246 -20.11 0.39 4.82
CA LYS A 246 -20.74 -0.04 6.09
C LYS A 246 -20.25 0.75 7.30
N VAL A 247 -18.96 1.07 7.36
CA VAL A 247 -18.38 1.91 8.42
C VAL A 247 -18.99 3.32 8.36
N LEU A 248 -19.10 3.91 7.17
CA LEU A 248 -19.79 5.20 6.98
C LEU A 248 -21.25 5.14 7.45
N HIS A 249 -21.95 4.03 7.19
CA HIS A 249 -23.31 3.83 7.66
C HIS A 249 -23.43 3.77 9.19
N VAL A 250 -22.51 3.11 9.90
CA VAL A 250 -22.45 3.12 11.38
C VAL A 250 -22.26 4.53 11.92
N PHE A 251 -21.50 5.34 11.20
CA PHE A 251 -21.31 6.76 11.49
C PHE A 251 -22.53 7.62 11.13
N GLN A 252 -23.62 7.03 10.63
CA GLN A 252 -24.81 7.72 10.13
C GLN A 252 -24.46 8.80 9.08
N GLN A 253 -23.43 8.53 8.27
CA GLN A 253 -22.95 9.45 7.24
C GLN A 253 -23.27 8.93 5.85
N SER A 254 -23.73 9.85 4.98
CA SER A 254 -23.88 9.59 3.55
C SER A 254 -22.70 10.21 2.78
N GLY A 255 -21.74 9.38 2.39
CA GLY A 255 -20.69 9.73 1.43
C GLY A 255 -19.44 10.45 1.99
N ASP A 256 -19.56 11.26 3.04
CA ASP A 256 -18.41 11.95 3.66
C ASP A 256 -18.69 12.30 5.14
N PHE A 257 -17.66 12.67 5.90
CA PHE A 257 -17.74 13.07 7.31
C PHE A 257 -17.97 14.59 7.47
N PRO A 258 -19.16 15.02 7.97
CA PRO A 258 -19.53 16.42 8.15
C PRO A 258 -19.14 16.87 9.55
N HIS A 259 -17.89 17.30 9.68
CA HIS A 259 -17.34 17.97 10.88
C HIS A 259 -17.27 17.13 12.16
N ILE A 260 -16.12 17.22 12.82
CA ILE A 260 -15.73 16.40 13.97
C ILE A 260 -15.25 17.31 15.08
N SER A 261 -15.55 16.95 16.32
CA SER A 261 -15.06 17.62 17.52
C SER A 261 -13.69 17.06 17.91
N THR A 262 -12.61 17.77 17.54
CA THR A 262 -11.25 17.46 18.04
C THR A 262 -11.01 18.19 19.36
N SER A 263 -11.64 17.75 20.46
CA SER A 263 -11.22 18.24 21.78
C SER A 263 -9.84 17.66 22.12
N LEU A 264 -8.85 18.52 22.41
CA LEU A 264 -7.45 18.16 22.68
C LEU A 264 -7.25 17.05 23.73
N ASN A 265 -8.11 16.96 24.75
CA ASN A 265 -8.02 15.93 25.79
C ASN A 265 -8.35 14.50 25.29
N GLY A 266 -9.16 14.37 24.24
CA GLY A 266 -9.44 13.07 23.60
C GLY A 266 -8.23 12.51 22.85
N ASN A 267 -7.29 13.38 22.47
CA ASN A 267 -6.14 13.01 21.65
C ASN A 267 -5.02 12.32 22.44
N VAL A 268 -4.95 12.44 23.77
CA VAL A 268 -3.95 11.72 24.56
C VAL A 268 -4.34 10.25 24.69
N GLN A 269 -5.57 10.00 25.15
CA GLN A 269 -6.09 8.63 25.33
C GLN A 269 -6.06 7.83 24.03
N ILE A 270 -6.36 8.45 22.88
CA ILE A 270 -6.37 7.73 21.60
C ILE A 270 -4.97 7.32 21.15
N LYS A 271 -3.91 8.06 21.51
CA LYS A 271 -2.53 7.70 21.16
C LYS A 271 -2.10 6.43 21.91
N ASP A 272 -2.40 6.37 23.20
CA ASP A 272 -2.05 5.22 24.04
C ASP A 272 -2.82 3.97 23.58
N LEU A 273 -4.14 4.11 23.39
CA LEU A 273 -4.99 3.03 22.87
C LEU A 273 -4.55 2.56 21.47
N PHE A 274 -4.11 3.47 20.61
CA PHE A 274 -3.56 3.14 19.30
C PHE A 274 -2.30 2.28 19.41
N VAL A 275 -1.36 2.66 20.28
CA VAL A 275 -0.11 1.89 20.50
C VAL A 275 -0.42 0.49 21.03
N GLU A 276 -1.30 0.39 22.03
CA GLU A 276 -1.73 -0.89 22.60
C GLU A 276 -2.35 -1.79 21.53
N CYS A 277 -3.30 -1.26 20.75
CA CYS A 277 -3.93 -2.00 19.66
C CYS A 277 -2.93 -2.43 18.58
N TYR A 278 -1.98 -1.55 18.25
CA TYR A 278 -0.96 -1.81 17.26
C TYR A 278 -0.04 -2.97 17.67
N TYR A 279 0.44 -2.99 18.92
CA TYR A 279 1.35 -4.01 19.42
C TYR A 279 0.66 -5.35 19.69
N HIS A 280 -0.48 -5.32 20.37
CA HIS A 280 -1.08 -6.51 20.96
C HIS A 280 -2.09 -7.21 20.07
N SER A 281 -2.16 -6.87 18.79
CA SER A 281 -3.21 -7.35 17.89
C SER A 281 -3.51 -8.85 17.75
N LYS A 282 -2.63 -9.74 18.23
CA LYS A 282 -2.92 -11.19 18.33
C LYS A 282 -3.66 -11.58 19.61
N ASN A 283 -3.36 -10.88 20.70
CA ASN A 283 -3.81 -11.17 22.06
C ASN A 283 -4.45 -9.92 22.68
N LEU A 284 -5.07 -9.09 21.85
CA LEU A 284 -5.56 -7.79 22.27
C LEU A 284 -6.83 -8.00 23.08
N SER A 285 -6.87 -7.45 24.29
CA SER A 285 -8.07 -7.50 25.13
C SER A 285 -9.26 -6.89 24.36
N PRO A 286 -10.43 -7.57 24.35
CA PRO A 286 -11.65 -7.02 23.76
C PRO A 286 -11.99 -5.61 24.28
N GLU A 287 -11.68 -5.34 25.53
CA GLU A 287 -11.89 -4.06 26.20
C GLU A 287 -11.04 -2.95 25.59
N ILE A 288 -9.74 -3.18 25.36
CA ILE A 288 -8.85 -2.18 24.73
C ILE A 288 -9.31 -1.87 23.30
N ARG A 289 -9.74 -2.89 22.53
CA ARG A 289 -10.31 -2.69 21.19
C ARG A 289 -11.56 -1.83 21.25
N LYS A 290 -12.43 -2.11 22.22
CA LYS A 290 -13.69 -1.40 22.42
C LYS A 290 -13.45 0.04 22.82
N ASP A 291 -12.45 0.31 23.64
CA ASP A 291 -12.07 1.66 24.03
C ASP A 291 -11.53 2.46 22.85
N LEU A 292 -10.66 1.87 22.01
CA LEU A 292 -10.21 2.55 20.79
C LEU A 292 -11.36 2.77 19.81
N ALA A 293 -12.22 1.77 19.60
CA ALA A 293 -13.40 1.91 18.75
C ALA A 293 -14.33 3.03 19.26
N TYR A 294 -14.54 3.11 20.58
CA TYR A 294 -15.30 4.19 21.20
C TYR A 294 -14.63 5.56 21.00
N GLY A 295 -13.30 5.64 21.13
CA GLY A 295 -12.53 6.84 20.81
C GLY A 295 -12.72 7.29 19.35
N ILE A 296 -12.71 6.36 18.40
CA ILE A 296 -13.01 6.64 16.99
C ILE A 296 -14.44 7.16 16.85
N MET A 297 -15.44 6.51 17.46
CA MET A 297 -16.83 6.98 17.42
C MET A 297 -16.97 8.40 17.97
N ARG A 298 -16.23 8.76 19.03
CA ARG A 298 -16.26 10.11 19.60
C ARG A 298 -15.66 11.17 18.67
N ILE A 299 -14.64 10.80 17.91
CA ILE A 299 -14.07 11.65 16.86
C ILE A 299 -15.12 11.80 15.75
N TYR A 300 -15.52 10.72 15.11
CA TYR A 300 -16.32 10.82 13.89
C TYR A 300 -17.80 11.15 14.10
N CYS A 301 -18.41 10.71 15.20
CA CYS A 301 -19.85 10.82 15.46
C CYS A 301 -20.19 10.97 16.96
N PRO A 302 -19.76 12.06 17.62
CA PRO A 302 -19.89 12.21 19.07
C PRO A 302 -21.32 12.11 19.60
N ARG A 303 -22.33 12.47 18.80
CA ARG A 303 -23.75 12.45 19.20
C ARG A 303 -24.31 11.05 19.45
N ILE A 304 -23.74 10.04 18.79
CA ILE A 304 -24.21 8.64 18.85
C ILE A 304 -23.15 7.71 19.44
N ALA A 305 -21.99 8.25 19.82
CA ALA A 305 -20.90 7.47 20.38
C ALA A 305 -21.36 6.83 21.70
N SER A 306 -21.47 5.51 21.70
CA SER A 306 -21.82 4.69 22.85
C SER A 306 -20.98 3.41 22.88
N ALA A 307 -21.03 2.70 24.01
CA ALA A 307 -20.41 1.38 24.11
C ALA A 307 -21.03 0.37 23.12
N GLU A 308 -22.30 0.53 22.79
CA GLU A 308 -23.02 -0.31 21.83
C GLU A 308 -22.54 -0.01 20.39
N SER A 309 -22.51 1.26 19.98
CA SER A 309 -22.04 1.64 18.63
C SER A 309 -20.58 1.26 18.39
N ALA A 310 -19.73 1.35 19.42
CA ALA A 310 -18.35 0.86 19.37
C ALA A 310 -18.28 -0.67 19.18
N SER A 311 -19.18 -1.41 19.82
CA SER A 311 -19.27 -2.87 19.65
C SER A 311 -19.74 -3.23 18.24
N ASP A 312 -20.68 -2.48 17.67
CA ASP A 312 -21.14 -2.69 16.30
C ASP A 312 -20.04 -2.42 15.27
N LEU A 313 -19.25 -1.35 15.46
CA LEU A 313 -18.07 -1.10 14.65
C LEU A 313 -17.10 -2.29 14.70
N LEU A 314 -16.79 -2.82 15.89
CA LEU A 314 -15.92 -3.99 16.02
C LEU A 314 -16.49 -5.24 15.35
N ARG A 315 -17.79 -5.53 15.50
CA ARG A 315 -18.46 -6.65 14.82
C ARG A 315 -18.35 -6.55 13.30
N LEU A 316 -18.35 -5.34 12.74
CA LEU A 316 -18.11 -5.13 11.30
C LEU A 316 -16.65 -5.36 10.92
N LEU A 317 -15.71 -4.98 11.79
CA LEU A 317 -14.28 -5.15 11.56
C LEU A 317 -13.79 -6.60 11.78
N ASP A 318 -14.57 -7.45 12.46
CA ASP A 318 -14.23 -8.85 12.70
C ASP A 318 -14.83 -9.81 11.65
N LYS A 319 -15.74 -9.31 10.81
CA LYS A 319 -16.21 -10.01 9.60
C LYS A 319 -15.18 -9.86 8.47
#